data_AF-A0A8S3FPL7-F1
#
_entry.id   AF-A0A8S3FPL7-F1
#
_cell.length_a   1.000
_cell.length_b   1.000
_cell.length_c   1.000
_cell.angle_alpha   90.00
_cell.angle_beta   90.00
_cell.angle_gamma   90.00
#
_symmetry.space_group_name_H-M   'P 1'
#
loop_
_entity.id
_entity.type
_entity.pdbx_description
1 polymer ?
#
loop_
_entity_poly.entity_id
_entity_poly.type
_entity_poly.pdbx_seq_one_letter_code
_entity_poly.pdbx_strand_id
1 'polypeptide(L)'
;DHQRQHQYSIENRLDASRQLLTSTLSTINASTAHIIILTSDVNTNHHRNFDYNNSLSSTIVTITNNLNEFSKEINAYINLIDDKTNLIDQSRRLCITFNDLLICIKTLIESNYDSATRQNVLLTASRLGEINQDLIRCITNDFDCSINYQDKLLSLSKSVANTTALYVLKAKDIATNVQEQQVVNEIISTATQCALATS
;
A
#
# COMPACT_ATOMS: atom_id res chain seq x y z
N ASP A 1 -47.06 -5.35 -5.65
CA ASP A 1 -45.94 -5.63 -6.58
C ASP A 1 -44.99 -4.47 -6.82
N HIS A 2 -45.44 -3.23 -6.99
CA HIS A 2 -44.53 -2.07 -7.17
C HIS A 2 -43.52 -1.82 -6.03
N GLN A 3 -43.91 -2.00 -4.75
CA GLN A 3 -42.97 -1.85 -3.63
C GLN A 3 -41.87 -2.94 -3.62
N ARG A 4 -42.21 -4.18 -4.01
CA ARG A 4 -41.21 -5.27 -4.12
C ARG A 4 -40.24 -5.04 -5.28
N GLN A 5 -40.73 -4.50 -6.40
CA GLN A 5 -39.88 -4.13 -7.54
C GLN A 5 -38.92 -2.98 -7.22
N HIS A 6 -39.38 -1.98 -6.45
CA HIS A 6 -38.53 -0.87 -6.00
C HIS A 6 -37.45 -1.33 -5.01
N GLN A 7 -37.82 -2.18 -4.04
CA GLN A 7 -36.87 -2.77 -3.09
C GLN A 7 -35.78 -3.59 -3.81
N TYR A 8 -36.17 -4.42 -4.78
CA TYR A 8 -35.26 -5.22 -5.59
C TYR A 8 -34.31 -4.37 -6.45
N SER A 9 -34.79 -3.23 -6.97
CA SER A 9 -33.93 -2.30 -7.70
C SER A 9 -32.92 -1.58 -6.81
N ILE A 10 -33.24 -1.32 -5.54
CA ILE A 10 -32.30 -0.73 -4.59
C ILE A 10 -31.21 -1.74 -4.23
N GLU A 11 -31.60 -2.98 -3.94
CA GLU A 11 -30.67 -4.06 -3.57
C GLU A 11 -29.67 -4.34 -4.71
N ASN A 12 -30.15 -4.44 -5.95
CA ASN A 12 -29.27 -4.59 -7.11
C ASN A 12 -28.29 -3.41 -7.29
N ARG A 13 -28.74 -2.17 -7.04
CA ARG A 13 -27.88 -0.98 -7.12
C ARG A 13 -26.84 -0.97 -6.01
N LEU A 14 -27.21 -1.45 -4.83
CA LEU A 14 -26.35 -1.53 -3.67
C LEU A 14 -25.25 -2.58 -3.92
N ASP A 15 -25.61 -3.77 -4.41
CA ASP A 15 -24.63 -4.81 -4.74
C ASP A 15 -23.70 -4.42 -5.88
N ALA A 16 -24.22 -3.77 -6.93
CA ALA A 16 -23.39 -3.24 -8.02
C ALA A 16 -22.38 -2.21 -7.50
N SER A 17 -22.82 -1.27 -6.65
CA SER A 17 -21.93 -0.25 -6.09
C SER A 17 -20.91 -0.84 -5.12
N ARG A 18 -21.28 -1.86 -4.31
CA ARG A 18 -20.32 -2.63 -3.49
C ARG A 18 -19.22 -3.26 -4.34
N GLN A 19 -19.60 -3.98 -5.39
CA GLN A 19 -18.64 -4.64 -6.28
C GLN A 19 -17.68 -3.65 -6.93
N LEU A 20 -18.21 -2.53 -7.45
CA LEU A 20 -17.40 -1.47 -8.04
C LEU A 20 -16.43 -0.87 -7.00
N LEU A 21 -16.92 -0.51 -5.82
CA LEU A 21 -16.06 0.03 -4.76
C LEU A 21 -14.96 -0.93 -4.34
N THR A 22 -15.28 -2.21 -4.11
CA THR A 22 -14.29 -3.23 -3.74
C THR A 22 -13.26 -3.43 -4.87
N SER A 23 -13.68 -3.41 -6.13
CA SER A 23 -12.78 -3.50 -7.29
C SER A 23 -11.82 -2.31 -7.37
N THR A 24 -12.35 -1.10 -7.20
CA THR A 24 -11.56 0.15 -7.22
C THR A 24 -10.55 0.18 -6.07
N LEU A 25 -10.97 -0.16 -4.85
CA LEU A 25 -10.08 -0.26 -3.68
C LEU A 25 -9.00 -1.34 -3.85
N SER A 26 -9.34 -2.46 -4.49
CA SER A 26 -8.36 -3.52 -4.81
C SER A 26 -7.31 -3.02 -5.80
N THR A 27 -7.73 -2.26 -6.82
CA THR A 27 -6.84 -1.66 -7.82
C THR A 27 -5.93 -0.60 -7.20
N ILE A 28 -6.45 0.23 -6.28
CA ILE A 28 -5.66 1.18 -5.50
C ILE A 28 -4.57 0.43 -4.71
N ASN A 29 -4.93 -0.61 -3.97
CA ASN A 29 -3.97 -1.39 -3.18
C ASN A 29 -2.88 -2.03 -4.03
N ALA A 30 -3.26 -2.63 -5.16
CA ALA A 30 -2.30 -3.22 -6.10
C ALA A 30 -1.34 -2.17 -6.67
N SER A 31 -1.85 -0.99 -7.03
CA SER A 31 -1.04 0.12 -7.54
C SER A 31 -0.11 0.70 -6.46
N THR A 32 -0.57 0.78 -5.20
CA THR A 32 0.27 1.18 -4.06
C THR A 32 1.41 0.19 -3.82
N ALA A 33 1.15 -1.12 -3.90
CA ALA A 33 2.20 -2.12 -3.84
C ALA A 33 3.20 -1.97 -5.00
N HIS A 34 2.71 -1.65 -6.19
CA HIS A 34 3.57 -1.40 -7.35
C HIS A 34 4.49 -0.18 -7.15
N ILE A 35 4.00 0.90 -6.52
CA ILE A 35 4.83 2.05 -6.12
C ILE A 35 5.96 1.62 -5.17
N ILE A 36 5.69 0.76 -4.20
CA ILE A 36 6.73 0.26 -3.27
C ILE A 36 7.82 -0.50 -4.02
N ILE A 37 7.43 -1.31 -5.01
CA ILE A 37 8.37 -2.06 -5.85
C ILE A 37 9.19 -1.09 -6.70
N LEU A 38 8.55 -0.14 -7.39
CA LEU A 38 9.25 0.85 -8.23
C LEU A 38 10.25 1.67 -7.40
N THR A 39 9.88 2.07 -6.19
CA THR A 39 10.77 2.84 -5.30
C THR A 39 11.93 2.00 -4.75
N SER A 40 11.87 0.66 -4.83
CA SER A 40 12.96 -0.25 -4.40
C SER A 40 14.05 -0.40 -5.46
N ASP A 41 13.67 -0.30 -6.74
CA ASP A 41 14.56 -0.51 -7.89
C ASP A 41 15.51 0.68 -8.11
N VAL A 42 15.18 1.85 -7.58
CA VAL A 42 15.93 3.08 -7.91
C VAL A 42 17.39 3.06 -7.43
N ASN A 43 17.68 2.31 -6.37
CA ASN A 43 19.04 2.18 -5.86
C ASN A 43 19.97 1.35 -6.78
N THR A 44 19.43 0.63 -7.77
CA THR A 44 20.24 -0.30 -8.58
C THR A 44 20.59 0.23 -9.98
N ASN A 45 19.88 1.23 -10.50
CA ASN A 45 19.99 1.63 -11.90
C ASN A 45 19.90 3.15 -12.11
N HIS A 46 21.01 3.87 -11.88
CA HIS A 46 21.16 5.30 -12.19
C HIS A 46 20.90 5.67 -13.67
N HIS A 47 20.79 4.69 -14.58
CA HIS A 47 20.62 4.88 -16.02
C HIS A 47 19.20 4.75 -16.57
N ARG A 48 18.16 4.55 -15.75
CA ARG A 48 16.75 4.43 -16.21
C ARG A 48 15.79 5.47 -15.65
N ASN A 49 16.29 6.70 -15.42
CA ASN A 49 15.48 7.77 -14.82
C ASN A 49 14.20 8.06 -15.63
N PHE A 50 14.22 7.95 -16.97
CA PHE A 50 13.03 8.20 -17.79
C PHE A 50 11.96 7.09 -17.66
N ASP A 51 12.34 5.82 -17.81
CA ASP A 51 11.40 4.68 -17.71
C ASP A 51 10.81 4.56 -16.30
N TYR A 52 11.64 4.76 -15.27
CA TYR A 52 11.21 4.79 -13.87
C TYR A 52 10.18 5.90 -13.62
N ASN A 53 10.50 7.15 -14.00
CA ASN A 53 9.61 8.28 -13.78
C ASN A 53 8.30 8.12 -14.57
N ASN A 54 8.34 7.53 -15.75
CA ASN A 54 7.15 7.25 -16.55
C ASN A 54 6.27 6.15 -15.93
N SER A 55 6.87 5.05 -15.45
CA SER A 55 6.15 3.96 -14.78
C SER A 55 5.51 4.41 -13.46
N LEU A 56 6.25 5.18 -12.67
CA LEU A 56 5.75 5.77 -11.43
C LEU A 56 4.61 6.75 -11.70
N SER A 57 4.77 7.64 -12.68
CA SER A 57 3.74 8.60 -13.08
C SER A 57 2.48 7.90 -13.60
N SER A 58 2.63 6.85 -14.42
CA SER A 58 1.52 6.01 -14.89
C SER A 58 0.76 5.35 -13.73
N THR A 59 1.49 4.84 -12.74
CA THR A 59 0.89 4.22 -11.55
C THR A 59 0.14 5.26 -10.70
N ILE A 60 0.72 6.46 -10.51
CA ILE A 60 0.07 7.57 -9.79
C ILE A 60 -1.21 8.01 -10.50
N VAL A 61 -1.18 8.14 -11.83
CA VAL A 61 -2.36 8.47 -12.65
C VAL A 61 -3.44 7.39 -12.48
N THR A 62 -3.05 6.12 -12.47
CA THR A 62 -3.97 5.00 -12.24
C THR A 62 -4.67 5.12 -10.89
N ILE A 63 -3.92 5.37 -9.81
CA ILE A 63 -4.53 5.56 -8.48
C ILE A 63 -5.45 6.79 -8.45
N THR A 64 -5.02 7.89 -9.07
CA THR A 64 -5.80 9.13 -9.12
C THR A 64 -7.14 8.93 -9.84
N ASN A 65 -7.13 8.22 -10.97
CA ASN A 65 -8.36 7.88 -11.71
C ASN A 65 -9.29 6.99 -10.86
N ASN A 66 -8.74 5.98 -10.20
CA ASN A 66 -9.50 5.11 -9.30
C ASN A 66 -10.06 5.87 -8.09
N LEU A 67 -9.33 6.83 -7.51
CA LEU A 67 -9.84 7.66 -6.41
C LEU A 67 -10.99 8.56 -6.86
N ASN A 68 -10.94 9.09 -8.08
CA ASN A 68 -12.03 9.87 -8.65
C ASN A 68 -13.29 9.01 -8.88
N GLU A 69 -13.10 7.79 -9.38
CA GLU A 69 -14.19 6.81 -9.54
C GLU A 69 -14.76 6.38 -8.19
N PHE A 70 -13.90 6.03 -7.25
CA PHE A 70 -14.25 5.71 -5.86
C PHE A 70 -15.06 6.84 -5.22
N SER A 71 -14.64 8.10 -5.37
CA SER A 71 -15.35 9.26 -4.81
C SER A 71 -16.78 9.41 -5.37
N LYS A 72 -17.00 9.08 -6.65
CA LYS A 72 -18.35 9.10 -7.25
C LYS A 72 -19.19 7.95 -6.71
N GLU A 73 -18.64 6.74 -6.72
CA GLU A 73 -19.34 5.53 -6.30
C GLU A 73 -19.66 5.54 -4.81
N ILE A 74 -18.74 6.03 -3.96
CA ILE A 74 -18.95 6.06 -2.51
C ILE A 74 -20.09 7.01 -2.16
N ASN A 75 -20.21 8.14 -2.87
CA ASN A 75 -21.33 9.06 -2.69
C ASN A 75 -22.66 8.43 -3.14
N ALA A 76 -22.66 7.67 -4.24
CA ALA A 76 -23.84 6.93 -4.67
C ALA A 76 -24.24 5.85 -3.65
N TYR A 77 -23.27 5.11 -3.13
CA TYR A 77 -23.47 4.07 -2.11
C TYR A 77 -23.96 4.63 -0.77
N ILE A 78 -23.35 5.72 -0.29
CA ILE A 78 -23.73 6.41 0.97
C ILE A 78 -25.19 6.90 0.93
N ASN A 79 -25.73 7.21 -0.25
CA ASN A 79 -27.13 7.59 -0.39
C ASN A 79 -28.10 6.41 -0.25
N LEU A 80 -27.61 5.18 -0.33
CA LEU A 80 -28.40 3.95 -0.27
C LEU A 80 -28.30 3.21 1.07
N ILE A 81 -27.34 3.58 1.93
CA ILE A 81 -27.13 2.97 3.25
C ILE A 81 -27.56 3.90 4.39
N ASP A 82 -27.92 3.33 5.54
CA ASP A 82 -28.33 4.10 6.72
C ASP A 82 -27.14 4.54 7.59
N ASP A 83 -26.12 3.69 7.77
CA ASP A 83 -24.91 4.04 8.54
C ASP A 83 -23.78 4.55 7.63
N LYS A 84 -23.49 5.85 7.74
CA LYS A 84 -22.62 6.60 6.83
C LYS A 84 -21.33 7.08 7.48
N THR A 85 -21.31 7.18 8.81
CA THR A 85 -20.33 8.01 9.52
C THR A 85 -18.94 7.38 9.46
N ASN A 86 -18.85 6.07 9.67
CA ASN A 86 -17.59 5.33 9.59
C ASN A 86 -17.05 5.34 8.14
N LEU A 87 -17.92 5.09 7.16
CA LEU A 87 -17.50 4.98 5.75
C LEU A 87 -16.98 6.30 5.17
N ILE A 88 -17.61 7.43 5.49
CA ILE A 88 -17.14 8.76 5.07
C ILE A 88 -15.79 9.10 5.72
N ASP A 89 -15.62 8.79 7.01
CA ASP A 89 -14.37 9.05 7.71
C ASP A 89 -13.21 8.21 7.14
N GLN A 90 -13.42 6.91 6.94
CA GLN A 90 -12.40 6.05 6.29
C GLN A 90 -12.07 6.52 4.88
N SER A 91 -13.07 6.96 4.11
CA SER A 91 -12.87 7.50 2.76
C SER A 91 -12.01 8.76 2.77
N ARG A 92 -12.23 9.67 3.73
CA ARG A 92 -11.39 10.85 3.92
C ARG A 92 -9.97 10.48 4.33
N ARG A 93 -9.83 9.56 5.28
CA ARG A 93 -8.53 9.04 5.74
C ARG A 93 -7.74 8.40 4.59
N LEU A 94 -8.42 7.69 3.69
CA LEU A 94 -7.81 7.11 2.49
C LEU A 94 -7.21 8.21 1.59
N CYS A 95 -8.00 9.24 1.27
CA CYS A 95 -7.54 10.37 0.44
C CYS A 95 -6.38 11.13 1.07
N ILE A 96 -6.44 11.39 2.39
CA ILE A 96 -5.36 12.06 3.13
C ILE A 96 -4.08 11.22 3.08
N THR A 97 -4.18 9.93 3.38
CA THR A 97 -3.02 9.03 3.41
C THR A 97 -2.42 8.83 2.02
N PHE A 98 -3.25 8.85 0.97
CA PHE A 98 -2.75 8.84 -0.41
C PHE A 98 -1.99 10.12 -0.75
N ASN A 99 -2.50 11.29 -0.35
CA ASN A 99 -1.77 12.54 -0.50
C ASN A 99 -0.44 12.53 0.26
N ASP A 100 -0.42 12.00 1.49
CA ASP A 100 0.80 11.83 2.27
C ASP A 100 1.79 10.90 1.55
N LEU A 101 1.30 9.82 0.92
CA LEU A 101 2.13 8.92 0.13
C LEU A 101 2.79 9.66 -1.05
N LEU A 102 2.02 10.50 -1.76
CA LEU A 102 2.57 11.30 -2.87
C LEU A 102 3.64 12.29 -2.38
N ILE A 103 3.46 12.89 -1.21
CA ILE A 103 4.48 13.76 -0.60
C ILE A 103 5.74 12.96 -0.30
N CYS A 104 5.63 11.79 0.33
CA CYS A 104 6.78 10.93 0.62
C CYS A 104 7.53 10.51 -0.66
N ILE A 105 6.82 10.15 -1.72
CA ILE A 105 7.41 9.79 -3.02
C ILE A 105 8.16 10.99 -3.62
N LYS A 106 7.53 12.18 -3.61
CA LYS A 106 8.16 13.41 -4.10
C LYS A 106 9.47 13.69 -3.34
N THR A 107 9.44 13.61 -2.01
CA THR A 107 10.64 13.81 -1.18
C THR A 107 11.71 12.77 -1.45
N LEU A 108 11.34 11.50 -1.71
CA LEU A 108 12.30 10.45 -2.08
C LEU A 108 13.04 10.78 -3.38
N ILE A 109 12.33 11.30 -4.38
CA ILE A 109 12.90 11.70 -5.67
C ILE A 109 13.82 12.92 -5.52
N GLU A 110 13.41 13.92 -4.74
CA GLU A 110 14.17 15.17 -4.53
C GLU A 110 15.42 14.97 -3.66
N SER A 111 15.41 14.00 -2.74
CA SER A 111 16.50 13.73 -1.79
C SER A 111 17.61 12.82 -2.31
N ASN A 112 17.60 12.47 -3.61
CA ASN A 112 18.54 11.50 -4.19
C ASN A 112 18.55 10.14 -3.46
N TYR A 113 17.38 9.61 -3.11
CA TYR A 113 17.21 8.25 -2.59
C TYR A 113 17.88 7.98 -1.24
N ASP A 114 17.45 8.75 -0.24
CA ASP A 114 17.79 8.50 1.16
C ASP A 114 16.98 7.32 1.76
N SER A 115 17.68 6.43 2.49
CA SER A 115 17.09 5.25 3.12
C SER A 115 16.03 5.59 4.17
N ALA A 116 16.17 6.70 4.91
CA ALA A 116 15.17 7.11 5.88
C ALA A 116 13.91 7.63 5.17
N THR A 117 14.07 8.32 4.05
CA THR A 117 12.96 8.78 3.21
C THR A 117 12.21 7.61 2.56
N ARG A 118 12.92 6.55 2.15
CA ARG A 118 12.29 5.30 1.68
C ARG A 118 11.45 4.65 2.78
N GLN A 119 11.95 4.60 4.01
CA GLN A 119 11.20 4.06 5.13
C GLN A 119 9.86 4.79 5.34
N ASN A 120 9.84 6.11 5.16
CA ASN A 120 8.61 6.89 5.24
C ASN A 120 7.60 6.50 4.15
N VAL A 121 8.06 6.22 2.92
CA VAL A 121 7.19 5.71 1.84
C VAL A 121 6.57 4.36 2.24
N LEU A 122 7.37 3.43 2.79
CA LEU A 122 6.89 2.11 3.23
C LEU A 122 5.84 2.22 4.35
N LEU A 123 6.08 3.06 5.34
CA LEU A 123 5.15 3.28 6.45
C LEU A 123 3.82 3.89 5.97
N THR A 124 3.88 4.91 5.13
CA THR A 124 2.66 5.57 4.61
C THR A 124 1.89 4.64 3.68
N ALA A 125 2.57 3.86 2.83
CA ALA A 125 1.93 2.87 1.96
C ALA A 125 1.28 1.72 2.75
N SER A 126 1.93 1.26 3.83
CA SER A 126 1.36 0.24 4.73
C SER A 126 0.08 0.75 5.40
N ARG A 127 0.11 1.99 5.92
CA ARG A 127 -1.06 2.65 6.51
C ARG A 127 -2.18 2.84 5.49
N LEU A 128 -1.85 3.16 4.24
CA LEU A 128 -2.82 3.26 3.15
C LEU A 128 -3.52 1.92 2.90
N GLY A 129 -2.75 0.83 2.86
CA GLY A 129 -3.28 -0.52 2.71
C GLY A 129 -4.22 -0.94 3.85
N GLU A 130 -3.88 -0.58 5.09
CA GLU A 130 -4.73 -0.82 6.26
C GLU A 130 -6.07 -0.08 6.16
N ILE A 131 -6.04 1.23 5.90
CA ILE A 131 -7.27 2.04 5.73
C ILE A 131 -8.11 1.50 4.56
N ASN A 132 -7.47 1.14 3.45
CA ASN A 132 -8.14 0.56 2.29
C ASN A 132 -8.84 -0.77 2.62
N GLN A 133 -8.19 -1.62 3.41
CA GLN A 133 -8.76 -2.88 3.86
C GLN A 133 -9.92 -2.69 4.84
N ASP A 134 -9.80 -1.75 5.78
CA ASP A 134 -10.90 -1.42 6.69
C ASP A 134 -12.11 -0.88 5.93
N LEU A 135 -11.88 -0.09 4.88
CA LEU A 135 -12.93 0.41 4.02
C LEU A 135 -13.63 -0.73 3.24
N ILE A 136 -12.87 -1.69 2.72
CA ILE A 136 -13.43 -2.91 2.11
C ILE A 136 -14.30 -3.68 3.11
N ARG A 137 -13.85 -3.85 4.37
CA ARG A 137 -14.64 -4.51 5.42
C ARG A 137 -15.94 -3.76 5.72
N CYS A 138 -15.89 -2.43 5.80
CA CYS A 138 -17.09 -1.60 5.98
C CYS A 138 -18.10 -1.73 4.82
N ILE A 139 -17.63 -1.91 3.58
CA ILE A 139 -18.50 -2.04 2.41
C ILE A 139 -19.12 -3.44 2.32
N THR A 140 -18.31 -4.46 2.55
CA THR A 140 -18.69 -5.88 2.39
C THR A 140 -19.44 -6.43 3.61
N ASN A 141 -19.36 -5.76 4.76
CA ASN A 141 -19.78 -6.27 6.06
C ASN A 141 -19.10 -7.61 6.44
N ASP A 142 -17.98 -7.95 5.79
CA ASP A 142 -17.23 -9.19 6.01
C ASP A 142 -16.16 -8.99 7.08
N PHE A 143 -16.56 -9.17 8.34
CA PHE A 143 -15.64 -9.15 9.49
C PHE A 143 -15.05 -10.53 9.81
N ASP A 144 -15.69 -11.65 9.45
CA ASP A 144 -15.34 -12.95 10.05
C ASP A 144 -14.40 -13.85 9.22
N CYS A 145 -14.41 -13.78 7.88
CA CYS A 145 -13.63 -14.71 7.04
C CYS A 145 -12.24 -14.18 6.62
N SER A 146 -12.08 -12.86 6.51
CA SER A 146 -10.84 -12.21 6.02
C SER A 146 -9.75 -12.08 7.09
N ILE A 147 -10.12 -12.02 8.38
CA ILE A 147 -9.20 -11.80 9.50
C ILE A 147 -8.22 -12.97 9.64
N ASN A 148 -8.70 -14.23 9.61
CA ASN A 148 -7.84 -15.40 9.84
C ASN A 148 -6.70 -15.55 8.81
N TYR A 149 -6.98 -15.28 7.53
CA TYR A 149 -5.96 -15.34 6.48
C TYR A 149 -4.99 -14.15 6.57
N GLN A 150 -5.49 -12.95 6.85
CA GLN A 150 -4.66 -11.77 7.00
C GLN A 150 -3.73 -11.87 8.21
N ASP A 151 -4.21 -12.37 9.34
CA ASP A 151 -3.39 -12.62 10.54
C ASP A 151 -2.31 -13.66 10.29
N LYS A 152 -2.64 -14.71 9.52
CA LYS A 152 -1.66 -15.73 9.11
C LYS A 152 -0.59 -15.16 8.19
N LEU A 153 -0.97 -14.33 7.22
CA LEU A 153 -0.02 -13.63 6.34
C LEU A 153 0.85 -12.63 7.13
N LEU A 154 0.26 -11.89 8.06
CA LEU A 154 0.97 -10.96 8.94
C LEU A 154 1.96 -11.69 9.85
N SER A 155 1.56 -12.82 10.42
CA SER A 155 2.43 -13.68 11.23
C SER A 155 3.64 -14.17 10.43
N LEU A 156 3.39 -14.62 9.18
CA LEU A 156 4.47 -15.08 8.30
C LEU A 156 5.41 -13.93 7.92
N SER A 157 4.87 -12.77 7.53
CA SER A 157 5.66 -11.56 7.23
C SER A 157 6.53 -11.14 8.41
N LYS A 158 5.98 -11.13 9.63
CA LYS A 158 6.74 -10.87 10.86
C LYS A 158 7.88 -11.89 11.06
N SER A 159 7.64 -13.16 10.80
CA SER A 159 8.68 -14.20 10.90
C SER A 159 9.81 -13.97 9.89
N VAL A 160 9.48 -13.55 8.67
CA VAL A 160 10.46 -13.20 7.65
C VAL A 160 11.28 -11.99 8.10
N ALA A 161 10.63 -10.91 8.56
CA ALA A 161 11.30 -9.71 9.06
C ALA A 161 12.24 -10.01 10.25
N ASN A 162 11.81 -10.84 11.20
CA ASN A 162 12.63 -11.28 12.33
C ASN A 162 13.86 -12.07 11.87
N THR A 163 13.69 -12.95 10.88
CA THR A 163 14.79 -13.73 10.31
C THR A 163 15.78 -12.82 9.58
N THR A 164 15.29 -11.83 8.84
CA THR A 164 16.15 -10.83 8.18
C THR A 164 16.90 -9.95 9.19
N ALA A 165 16.27 -9.56 10.30
CA ALA A 165 16.95 -8.82 11.36
C ALA A 165 18.12 -9.64 11.96
N LEU A 166 17.90 -10.94 12.22
CA LEU A 166 18.96 -11.85 12.65
C LEU A 166 20.07 -12.01 11.59
N TYR A 167 19.70 -12.06 10.31
CA TYR A 167 20.66 -12.09 9.20
C TYR A 167 21.55 -10.84 9.19
N VAL A 168 20.98 -9.63 9.34
CA VAL A 168 21.75 -8.37 9.41
C VAL A 168 22.71 -8.36 10.60
N LEU A 169 22.26 -8.86 11.76
CA LEU A 169 23.12 -8.96 12.95
C LEU A 169 24.29 -9.92 12.70
N LYS A 170 24.06 -11.08 12.06
CA LYS A 170 25.13 -12.00 11.68
C LYS A 170 26.08 -11.40 10.65
N ALA A 171 25.55 -10.67 9.66
CA ALA A 171 26.38 -9.97 8.68
C ALA A 171 27.30 -8.94 9.36
N LYS A 172 26.80 -8.21 10.37
CA LYS A 172 27.59 -7.29 11.18
C LYS A 172 28.67 -7.99 12.00
N ASP A 173 28.35 -9.13 12.61
CA ASP A 173 29.31 -9.95 13.38
C ASP A 173 30.44 -10.50 12.49
N ILE A 174 30.10 -11.01 11.30
CA ILE A 174 31.09 -11.44 10.31
C ILE A 174 31.96 -10.25 9.88
N ALA A 175 31.35 -9.09 9.61
CA ALA A 175 32.06 -7.89 9.21
C ALA A 175 33.06 -7.41 10.27
N THR A 176 32.81 -7.61 11.57
CA THR A 176 33.80 -7.28 12.62
C THR A 176 35.07 -8.11 12.59
N ASN A 177 35.05 -9.28 11.93
CA ASN A 177 36.19 -10.18 11.81
C ASN A 177 36.98 -10.01 10.49
N VAL A 178 36.53 -9.12 9.60
CA VAL A 178 37.15 -8.86 8.30
C VAL A 178 38.13 -7.68 8.41
N GLN A 179 39.36 -7.87 7.93
CA GLN A 179 40.42 -6.84 7.99
C GLN A 179 40.30 -5.78 6.89
N GLU A 180 39.70 -6.15 5.76
CA GLU A 180 39.56 -5.26 4.61
C GLU A 180 38.30 -4.40 4.73
N GLN A 181 38.50 -3.10 4.97
CA GLN A 181 37.41 -2.14 5.19
C GLN A 181 36.44 -2.08 3.99
N GLN A 182 36.91 -2.33 2.78
CA GLN A 182 36.07 -2.32 1.58
C GLN A 182 35.06 -3.47 1.60
N VAL A 183 35.49 -4.67 1.97
CA VAL A 183 34.64 -5.86 2.12
C VAL A 183 33.65 -5.69 3.29
N VAL A 184 34.08 -5.08 4.40
CA VAL A 184 33.19 -4.72 5.52
C VAL A 184 32.04 -3.83 5.04
N ASN A 185 32.37 -2.75 4.32
CA ASN A 185 31.36 -1.82 3.83
C ASN A 185 30.39 -2.48 2.83
N GLU A 186 30.89 -3.38 1.99
CA GLU A 186 30.07 -4.17 1.07
C GLU A 186 29.08 -5.08 1.82
N ILE A 187 29.56 -5.88 2.78
CA ILE A 187 28.72 -6.78 3.58
C ILE A 187 27.60 -6.00 4.30
N ILE A 188 27.94 -4.88 4.94
CA ILE A 188 26.96 -4.04 5.64
C ILE A 188 25.96 -3.41 4.67
N SER A 189 26.42 -2.94 3.51
CA SER A 189 25.55 -2.34 2.49
C SER A 189 24.55 -3.36 1.95
N THR A 190 25.01 -4.55 1.55
CA THR A 190 24.14 -5.61 1.03
C THR A 190 23.16 -6.12 2.10
N ALA A 191 23.61 -6.28 3.34
CA ALA A 191 22.73 -6.67 4.44
C ALA A 191 21.65 -5.60 4.71
N THR A 192 22.01 -4.33 4.67
CA THR A 192 21.07 -3.21 4.84
C THR A 192 20.07 -3.16 3.69
N GLN A 193 20.51 -3.41 2.44
CA GLN A 193 19.62 -3.49 1.29
C GLN A 193 18.63 -4.66 1.40
N CYS A 194 19.09 -5.83 1.87
CA CYS A 194 18.22 -6.98 2.13
C CYS A 194 17.16 -6.67 3.20
N ALA A 195 17.54 -5.96 4.27
CA ALA A 195 16.61 -5.50 5.30
C ALA A 195 15.56 -4.53 4.75
N LEU A 196 15.98 -3.58 3.91
CA LEU A 196 15.10 -2.61 3.24
C LEU A 196 14.18 -3.24 2.19
N ALA A 197 14.58 -4.37 1.59
CA ALA A 197 13.74 -5.11 0.65
C ALA A 197 12.72 -6.00 1.37
N THR A 198 13.03 -6.44 2.58
CA THR A 198 12.14 -7.26 3.41
C THR A 198 11.07 -6.42 4.13
N SER A 199 11.44 -5.18 4.48
CA SER A 199 10.57 -4.22 5.20
C SER A 199 9.63 -3.50 4.26
#